data_AF-A0AAJ7LVB1-F1
#
_entry.id   AF-A0AAJ7LVB1-F1
#
_cell.length_a   1.000
_cell.length_b   1.000
_cell.length_c   1.000
_cell.angle_alpha   90.00
_cell.angle_beta   90.00
_cell.angle_gamma   90.00
#
_symmetry.space_group_name_H-M   'P 1'
#
loop_
_entity.id
_entity.type
_entity.pdbx_description
1 polymer ?
#
loop_
_entity_poly.entity_id
_entity_poly.type
_entity_poly.pdbx_seq_one_letter_code
_entity_poly.pdbx_strand_id
1 'polypeptide(L)'
;MDWFHCNQCFTRRGSTFAVSSCGHICCEACIKSKQCSVCGASCSYLPISDEMKPQEKVFFKDPVKLIQSRLEHISQITLFQRTQMERVTAHFKHKSVELERRLKEVTEQGYRQLSELKRENAGLKKQLSELKRETAELKKPLSQRRVSPGQFQTDGTQRMSLPVAVTSPVTPHSRTIRHLGSAESQGWARDRGPSLSSLTTPGSSASISSHSSLHEHVHRTPTSFSTPTRSHHQTPVFHFQFMSGLSIQSPRR
;
A
#
# COMPACT_ATOMS: atom_id res chain seq x y z
N MET A 1 6.12 17.75 50.18
CA MET A 1 4.89 18.40 49.67
C MET A 1 4.91 19.81 50.21
N ASP A 2 5.50 20.72 49.44
CA ASP A 2 6.01 21.99 49.99
C ASP A 2 5.24 23.23 49.55
N TRP A 3 4.21 23.04 48.72
CA TRP A 3 3.49 24.15 48.11
C TRP A 3 2.24 24.58 48.89
N PHE A 4 1.66 23.70 49.72
CA PHE A 4 0.45 23.99 50.48
C PHE A 4 0.65 24.01 51.99
N HIS A 5 -0.25 24.71 52.68
CA HIS A 5 -0.31 24.89 54.12
C HIS A 5 -1.78 24.95 54.55
N CYS A 6 -2.06 24.98 55.85
CA CYS A 6 -3.41 25.25 56.33
C CYS A 6 -3.77 26.72 56.05
N ASN A 7 -4.82 26.97 55.28
CA ASN A 7 -5.27 28.32 54.90
C ASN A 7 -5.85 29.12 56.10
N GLN A 8 -6.09 28.46 57.25
CA GLN A 8 -6.57 29.12 58.47
C GLN A 8 -5.43 29.53 59.41
N CYS A 9 -4.47 28.64 59.68
CA CYS A 9 -3.41 28.87 60.67
C CYS A 9 -2.01 29.00 60.04
N PHE A 10 -1.91 28.96 58.71
CA PHE A 10 -0.68 29.08 57.91
C PHE A 10 0.44 28.10 58.27
N THR A 11 0.11 27.04 59.02
CA THR A 11 1.09 26.05 59.48
C THR A 11 1.27 24.95 58.45
N ARG A 12 2.54 24.61 58.20
CA ARG A 12 2.98 23.48 57.36
C ARG A 12 3.40 22.25 58.18
N ARG A 13 3.68 22.43 59.47
CA ARG A 13 4.17 21.36 60.36
C ARG A 13 2.99 20.51 60.84
N GLY A 14 3.06 19.20 60.56
CA GLY A 14 2.35 18.12 61.25
C GLY A 14 0.84 18.23 61.34
N SER A 15 0.11 17.63 60.39
CA SER A 15 -1.19 16.94 60.55
C SER A 15 -1.70 16.52 59.17
N THR A 16 -2.65 15.59 59.13
CA THR A 16 -3.46 15.28 57.95
C THR A 16 -4.15 16.57 57.49
N PHE A 17 -4.03 16.88 56.20
CA PHE A 17 -4.74 17.99 55.60
C PHE A 17 -5.98 17.48 54.89
N ALA A 18 -7.01 18.32 54.81
CA ALA A 18 -8.16 18.08 53.95
C ALA A 18 -8.47 19.34 53.14
N VAL A 19 -8.98 19.14 51.94
CA VAL A 19 -9.47 20.22 51.08
C VAL A 19 -10.99 20.25 51.16
N SER A 20 -11.55 21.44 51.39
CA SER A 20 -13.00 21.64 51.44
C SER A 20 -13.61 21.68 50.03
N SER A 21 -14.92 21.50 49.90
CA SER A 21 -15.63 21.65 48.63
C SER A 21 -15.57 23.08 48.06
N CYS A 22 -15.35 24.09 48.91
CA CYS A 22 -15.05 25.47 48.46
C CYS A 22 -13.56 25.69 48.15
N GLY A 23 -12.72 24.66 48.31
CA GLY A 23 -11.33 24.66 47.87
C GLY A 23 -10.27 25.03 48.90
N HIS A 24 -10.65 25.44 50.11
CA HIS A 24 -9.68 25.78 51.14
C HIS A 24 -9.01 24.51 51.71
N ILE A 25 -7.69 24.55 51.86
CA ILE A 25 -6.91 23.49 52.48
C ILE A 25 -6.81 23.79 53.97
N CYS A 26 -7.25 22.86 54.83
CA CYS A 26 -7.21 23.01 56.28
C CYS A 26 -6.50 21.82 56.93
N CYS A 27 -5.75 22.05 58.00
CA CYS A 27 -5.30 20.97 58.86
C CYS A 27 -6.45 20.45 59.71
N GLU A 28 -6.36 19.19 60.14
CA GLU A 28 -7.35 18.54 61.00
C GLU A 28 -7.76 19.38 62.22
N ALA A 29 -6.80 20.03 62.90
CA ALA A 29 -7.08 20.89 64.06
C ALA A 29 -7.93 22.13 63.76
N CYS A 30 -7.91 22.62 62.51
CA CYS A 30 -8.71 23.77 62.08
C CYS A 30 -10.10 23.36 61.55
N ILE A 31 -10.39 22.07 61.42
CA ILE A 31 -11.67 21.54 60.97
C ILE A 31 -12.50 21.21 62.22
N LYS A 32 -13.39 22.13 62.62
CA LYS A 32 -14.22 22.01 63.83
C LYS A 32 -15.66 21.59 63.56
N SER A 33 -16.15 21.81 62.35
CA SER A 33 -17.53 21.53 61.95
C SER A 33 -17.62 21.36 60.42
N LYS A 34 -18.83 21.18 59.90
CA LYS A 34 -19.10 21.17 58.46
C LYS A 34 -19.00 22.55 57.80
N GLN A 35 -18.67 23.61 58.53
CA GLN A 35 -18.42 24.94 57.96
C GLN A 35 -16.92 25.13 57.68
N CYS A 36 -16.61 25.82 56.59
CA CYS A 36 -15.25 26.22 56.25
C CYS A 36 -14.74 27.26 57.24
N SER A 37 -13.61 27.00 57.90
CA SER A 37 -13.01 27.96 58.82
C SER A 37 -12.54 29.24 58.13
N VAL A 38 -12.21 29.18 56.84
CA VAL A 38 -11.70 30.33 56.06
C VAL A 38 -12.82 31.23 55.52
N CYS A 39 -13.87 30.64 54.92
CA CYS A 39 -14.94 31.43 54.26
C CYS A 39 -16.34 31.25 54.84
N GLY A 40 -16.52 30.42 55.88
CA GLY A 40 -17.81 30.18 56.55
C GLY A 40 -18.81 29.29 55.79
N ALA A 41 -18.56 28.96 54.52
CA ALA A 41 -19.47 28.15 53.72
C ALA A 41 -19.60 26.71 54.27
N SER A 42 -20.80 26.13 54.19
CA SER A 42 -21.02 24.70 54.47
C SER A 42 -20.29 23.84 53.43
N CYS A 43 -19.30 23.07 53.87
CA CYS A 43 -18.42 22.28 53.02
C CYS A 43 -18.32 20.83 53.47
N SER A 44 -18.17 19.94 52.49
CA SER A 44 -17.56 18.63 52.72
C SER A 44 -16.04 18.76 52.66
N TYR A 45 -15.33 17.86 53.34
CA TYR A 45 -13.86 17.83 53.36
C TYR A 45 -13.37 16.50 52.81
N LEU A 46 -12.42 16.57 51.89
CA LEU A 46 -11.72 15.42 51.32
C LEU A 46 -10.29 15.38 51.88
N PRO A 47 -9.91 14.33 52.63
CA PRO A 47 -8.53 14.17 53.09
C PRO A 47 -7.54 14.16 51.92
N ILE A 48 -6.47 14.94 52.06
CA ILE A 48 -5.35 14.94 51.11
C ILE A 48 -4.41 13.81 51.53
N SER A 49 -4.56 12.66 50.88
CA SER A 49 -3.81 11.44 51.17
C SER A 49 -3.48 10.65 49.90
N ASP A 50 -2.76 9.54 50.06
CA ASP A 50 -2.38 8.71 48.92
C ASP A 50 -3.55 7.90 48.32
N GLU A 51 -4.61 7.71 49.10
CA GLU A 51 -5.82 6.95 48.79
C GLU A 51 -6.86 7.75 47.99
N MET A 52 -6.60 9.04 47.73
CA MET A 52 -7.44 9.88 46.87
C MET A 52 -7.61 9.28 45.47
N LYS A 53 -8.75 9.55 44.82
CA LYS A 53 -8.93 9.14 43.42
C LYS A 53 -7.85 9.78 42.55
N PRO A 54 -7.34 9.09 41.51
CA PRO A 54 -6.27 9.64 40.66
C PRO A 54 -6.57 11.01 40.07
N GLN A 55 -7.85 11.29 39.74
CA GLN A 55 -8.33 12.57 39.22
C GLN A 55 -8.24 13.72 40.24
N GLU A 56 -8.44 13.43 41.52
CA GLU A 56 -8.35 14.43 42.61
C GLU A 56 -6.89 14.59 43.06
N LYS A 57 -6.15 13.47 43.10
CA LYS A 57 -4.72 13.44 43.48
C LYS A 57 -3.84 14.27 42.54
N VAL A 58 -4.23 14.45 41.27
CA VAL A 58 -3.43 15.18 40.28
C VAL A 58 -3.19 16.65 40.69
N PHE A 59 -4.14 17.28 41.38
CA PHE A 59 -4.04 18.68 41.82
C PHE A 59 -2.99 18.89 42.92
N PHE A 60 -2.62 17.82 43.62
CA PHE A 60 -1.65 17.86 44.71
C PHE A 60 -0.26 17.36 44.28
N LYS A 61 -0.13 16.84 43.06
CA LYS A 61 1.16 16.39 42.52
C LYS A 61 2.02 17.56 42.08
N ASP A 62 3.33 17.32 42.07
CA ASP A 62 4.30 18.26 41.51
C ASP A 62 4.04 18.46 40.00
N PRO A 63 3.77 19.70 39.55
CA PRO A 63 3.47 19.99 38.14
C PRO A 63 4.64 19.63 37.22
N VAL A 64 5.89 19.77 37.66
CA VAL A 64 7.07 19.42 36.87
C VAL A 64 7.10 17.92 36.60
N LYS A 65 6.82 17.10 37.63
CA LYS A 65 6.75 15.63 37.49
C LYS A 65 5.58 15.18 36.62
N LEU A 66 4.44 15.87 36.69
CA LEU A 66 3.29 15.59 35.81
C LEU A 66 3.66 15.84 34.34
N ILE A 67 4.26 16.99 34.05
CA ILE A 67 4.70 17.34 32.70
C ILE A 67 5.74 16.33 32.21
N GLN A 68 6.74 16.03 33.02
CA GLN A 68 7.79 15.06 32.68
C GLN A 68 7.19 13.69 32.31
N SER A 69 6.32 13.14 33.17
CA SER A 69 5.66 11.85 32.92
C SER A 69 4.84 11.85 31.63
N ARG A 70 4.16 12.97 31.33
CA ARG A 70 3.40 13.10 30.08
C ARG A 70 4.31 13.19 28.86
N LEU A 71 5.41 13.93 28.94
CA LEU A 71 6.40 14.03 27.86
C LEU A 71 7.10 12.70 27.59
N GLU A 72 7.41 11.92 28.63
CA GLU A 72 7.95 10.55 28.50
C GLU A 72 6.99 9.66 27.69
N HIS A 73 5.70 9.69 28.03
CA HIS A 73 4.69 8.92 27.29
C HIS A 73 4.55 9.39 25.84
N ILE A 74 4.54 10.70 25.59
CA ILE A 74 4.51 11.25 24.23
C ILE A 74 5.76 10.81 23.45
N SER A 75 6.94 10.83 24.08
CA SER A 75 8.20 10.40 23.46
C SER A 75 8.15 8.94 23.04
N GLN A 76 7.57 8.06 23.85
CA GLN A 76 7.36 6.65 23.50
C GLN A 76 6.44 6.48 22.28
N ILE A 77 5.34 7.25 22.22
CA ILE A 77 4.43 7.26 21.07
C ILE A 77 5.18 7.72 19.81
N THR A 78 5.94 8.81 19.90
CA THR A 78 6.73 9.33 18.77
C THR A 78 7.76 8.33 18.29
N LEU A 79 8.45 7.63 19.20
CA LEU A 79 9.41 6.59 18.84
C LEU A 79 8.75 5.43 18.09
N PHE A 80 7.59 4.98 18.57
CA PHE A 80 6.82 3.93 17.89
C PHE A 80 6.42 4.37 16.48
N GLN A 81 5.83 5.56 16.33
CA GLN A 81 5.41 6.10 15.04
C GLN A 81 6.58 6.23 14.05
N ARG A 82 7.72 6.75 14.53
CA ARG A 82 8.95 6.85 13.74
C ARG A 82 9.42 5.48 13.25
N THR A 83 9.46 4.50 14.14
CA THR A 83 9.88 3.12 13.81
C THR A 83 8.97 2.50 12.73
N GLN A 84 7.66 2.74 12.79
CA GLN A 84 6.74 2.28 11.75
C GLN A 84 7.03 2.94 10.39
N MET A 85 7.27 4.26 10.39
CA MET A 85 7.59 5.00 9.17
C MET A 85 8.92 4.56 8.55
N GLU A 86 9.93 4.26 9.39
CA GLU A 86 11.22 3.72 8.95
C GLU A 86 11.08 2.35 8.29
N ARG A 87 10.20 1.47 8.83
CA ARG A 87 9.92 0.16 8.22
C ARG A 87 9.33 0.29 6.82
N VAL A 88 8.35 1.18 6.65
CA VAL A 88 7.74 1.45 5.34
C VAL A 88 8.79 2.01 4.37
N THR A 89 9.59 2.96 4.84
CA THR A 89 10.69 3.54 4.06
C THR A 89 11.70 2.48 3.62
N ALA A 90 12.11 1.60 4.53
CA ALA A 90 13.05 0.52 4.24
C ALA A 90 12.49 -0.47 3.22
N HIS A 91 11.21 -0.84 3.33
CA HIS A 91 10.55 -1.72 2.38
C HIS A 91 10.59 -1.16 0.95
N PHE A 92 10.19 0.11 0.78
CA PHE A 92 10.19 0.73 -0.54
C PHE A 92 11.59 0.99 -1.09
N LYS A 93 12.56 1.34 -0.24
CA LYS A 93 13.97 1.42 -0.64
C LYS A 93 14.48 0.10 -1.18
N HIS A 94 14.24 -1.01 -0.46
CA HIS A 94 14.63 -2.34 -0.91
C HIS A 94 13.95 -2.72 -2.23
N LYS A 95 12.64 -2.46 -2.33
CA LYS A 95 11.87 -2.73 -3.56
C LYS A 95 12.41 -1.93 -4.76
N SER A 96 12.79 -0.67 -4.54
CA SER A 96 13.38 0.17 -5.58
C SER A 96 14.69 -0.42 -6.11
N VAL A 97 15.61 -0.80 -5.21
CA VAL A 97 16.91 -1.41 -5.59
C VAL A 97 16.69 -2.72 -6.35
N GLU A 98 15.76 -3.56 -5.91
CA GLU A 98 15.46 -4.82 -6.58
C GLU A 98 14.87 -4.60 -7.99
N LEU A 99 13.99 -3.61 -8.16
CA LEU A 99 13.45 -3.26 -9.48
C LEU A 99 14.52 -2.67 -10.41
N GLU A 100 15.41 -1.83 -9.88
CA GLU A 100 16.53 -1.26 -10.63
C GLU A 100 17.49 -2.36 -11.12
N ARG A 101 17.80 -3.33 -10.27
CA ARG A 101 18.61 -4.52 -10.64
C ARG A 101 17.95 -5.31 -11.77
N ARG A 102 16.65 -5.61 -11.66
CA ARG A 102 15.90 -6.33 -12.71
C ARG A 102 15.85 -5.56 -14.02
N LEU A 103 15.66 -4.24 -13.96
CA LEU A 103 15.65 -3.38 -15.15
C LEU A 103 17.00 -3.45 -15.87
N LYS A 104 18.11 -3.39 -15.12
CA LYS A 104 19.46 -3.52 -15.68
C LYS A 104 19.67 -4.87 -16.35
N GLU A 105 19.26 -5.96 -15.70
CA GLU A 105 19.37 -7.32 -16.25
C GLU A 105 18.59 -7.48 -17.56
N VAL A 106 17.34 -7.04 -17.60
CA VAL A 106 16.50 -7.09 -18.81
C VAL A 106 17.10 -6.23 -19.92
N THR A 107 17.63 -5.06 -19.57
CA THR A 107 18.29 -4.16 -20.53
C THR A 107 19.53 -4.80 -21.14
N GLU A 108 20.42 -5.38 -20.32
CA GLU A 108 21.61 -6.09 -20.78
C GLU A 108 21.28 -7.34 -21.60
N GLN A 109 20.22 -8.07 -21.23
CA GLN A 109 19.71 -9.19 -22.02
C GLN A 109 19.21 -8.73 -23.39
N GLY A 110 18.45 -7.63 -23.44
CA GLY A 110 17.97 -7.05 -24.69
C GLY A 110 19.11 -6.62 -25.61
N TYR A 111 20.16 -5.97 -25.07
CA TYR A 111 21.35 -5.62 -25.85
C TYR A 111 22.09 -6.85 -26.41
N ARG A 112 22.21 -7.93 -25.63
CA ARG A 112 22.81 -9.19 -26.09
C ARG A 112 22.01 -9.80 -27.25
N GLN A 113 20.69 -9.93 -27.10
CA GLN A 113 19.81 -10.46 -28.14
C GLN A 113 19.85 -9.62 -29.42
N LEU A 114 19.84 -8.29 -29.29
CA LEU A 114 19.99 -7.38 -30.43
C LEU A 114 21.32 -7.58 -31.16
N SER A 115 22.42 -7.79 -30.41
CA SER A 115 23.72 -8.05 -31.01
C SER A 115 23.77 -9.39 -31.74
N GLU A 116 23.13 -10.43 -31.22
CA GLU A 116 23.03 -11.75 -31.85
C GLU A 116 22.21 -11.68 -33.14
N LEU A 117 21.00 -11.10 -33.07
CA LEU A 117 20.15 -10.89 -34.24
C LEU A 117 20.83 -10.05 -35.34
N LYS A 118 21.65 -9.06 -34.95
CA LYS A 118 22.43 -8.27 -35.91
C LYS A 118 23.49 -9.11 -36.61
N ARG A 119 24.15 -10.03 -35.89
CA ARG A 119 25.14 -10.97 -36.43
C ARG A 119 24.49 -11.98 -37.38
N GLU A 120 23.37 -12.56 -36.98
CA GLU A 120 22.59 -13.48 -37.81
C GLU A 120 22.09 -12.80 -39.09
N ASN A 121 21.53 -11.60 -38.98
CA ASN A 121 21.12 -10.80 -40.15
C ASN A 121 22.29 -10.53 -41.11
N ALA A 122 23.49 -10.24 -40.59
CA ALA A 122 24.66 -10.06 -41.43
C ALA A 122 25.05 -11.36 -42.15
N GLY A 123 25.00 -12.50 -41.45
CA GLY A 123 25.23 -13.83 -42.03
C GLY A 123 24.23 -14.18 -43.13
N LEU A 124 22.92 -13.99 -42.87
CA LEU A 124 21.85 -14.23 -43.84
C LEU A 124 21.99 -13.33 -45.08
N LYS A 125 22.34 -12.05 -44.89
CA LYS A 125 22.62 -11.13 -46.01
C LYS A 125 23.78 -11.63 -46.88
N LYS A 126 24.84 -12.15 -46.26
CA LYS A 126 25.97 -12.74 -47.00
C LYS A 126 25.53 -13.96 -47.79
N GLN A 127 24.83 -14.91 -47.17
CA GLN A 127 24.30 -16.10 -47.85
C GLN A 127 23.36 -15.74 -49.01
N LEU A 128 22.46 -14.78 -48.82
CA LEU A 128 21.59 -14.28 -49.88
C LEU A 128 22.36 -13.69 -51.06
N SER A 129 23.46 -12.97 -50.80
CA SER A 129 24.30 -12.42 -51.87
C SER A 129 25.02 -13.50 -52.67
N GLU A 130 25.48 -14.56 -52.00
CA GLU A 130 26.17 -15.70 -52.61
C GLU A 130 25.21 -16.53 -53.48
N LEU A 131 24.04 -16.89 -52.96
CA LEU A 131 23.00 -17.59 -53.72
C LEU A 131 22.54 -16.79 -54.95
N LYS A 132 22.43 -15.45 -54.84
CA LYS A 132 22.11 -14.59 -55.99
C LYS A 132 23.19 -14.64 -57.07
N ARG A 133 24.47 -14.65 -56.68
CA ARG A 133 25.61 -14.78 -57.60
C ARG A 133 25.57 -16.14 -58.29
N GLU A 134 25.42 -17.23 -57.55
CA GLU A 134 25.31 -18.59 -58.11
C GLU A 134 24.12 -18.73 -59.06
N THR A 135 22.96 -18.19 -58.69
CA THR A 135 21.78 -18.17 -59.55
C THR A 135 22.03 -17.39 -60.85
N ALA A 136 22.79 -16.29 -60.79
CA ALA A 136 23.15 -15.51 -61.98
C ALA A 136 24.13 -16.29 -62.87
N GLU A 137 25.14 -16.93 -62.31
CA GLU A 137 26.09 -17.77 -63.06
C GLU A 137 25.38 -18.94 -63.75
N LEU A 138 24.50 -19.66 -63.04
CA LEU A 138 23.72 -20.76 -63.61
C LEU A 138 22.74 -20.31 -64.70
N LYS A 139 22.26 -19.06 -64.67
CA LYS A 139 21.39 -18.51 -65.73
C LYS A 139 22.14 -18.16 -67.02
N LYS A 140 23.43 -17.83 -66.99
CA LYS A 140 24.23 -17.48 -68.18
C LYS A 140 24.23 -18.56 -69.29
N PRO A 141 24.49 -19.86 -69.01
CA PRO A 141 24.43 -20.90 -70.04
C PRO A 141 23.00 -21.16 -70.56
N LEU A 142 21.96 -20.93 -69.74
CA LEU A 142 20.56 -21.03 -70.17
C LEU A 142 20.17 -19.94 -71.18
N SER A 143 20.77 -18.75 -71.10
CA SER A 143 20.60 -17.70 -72.11
C SER A 143 21.37 -17.98 -73.40
N GLN A 144 22.57 -18.58 -73.34
CA GLN A 144 23.33 -18.95 -74.54
C GLN A 144 22.66 -20.09 -75.34
N ARG A 145 22.04 -21.06 -74.66
CA ARG A 145 21.29 -22.15 -75.33
C ARG A 145 20.03 -21.69 -76.07
N ARG A 146 19.55 -20.47 -75.82
CA ARG A 146 18.33 -19.91 -76.44
C ARG A 146 18.57 -18.98 -77.62
N VAL A 147 19.80 -18.90 -78.14
CA VAL A 147 20.11 -18.05 -79.31
C VAL A 147 20.68 -18.90 -80.44
N SER A 148 19.79 -19.61 -81.16
CA SER A 148 19.83 -19.76 -82.62
C SER A 148 18.47 -20.22 -83.17
N PRO A 149 18.11 -19.78 -84.40
CA PRO A 149 16.72 -19.61 -84.84
C PRO A 149 16.27 -20.74 -85.75
N GLY A 150 15.11 -21.32 -85.49
CA GLY A 150 14.49 -22.32 -86.35
C GLY A 150 12.99 -22.14 -86.38
N GLN A 151 12.52 -21.44 -87.40
CA GLN A 151 11.12 -21.39 -87.81
C GLN A 151 10.75 -22.78 -88.33
N PHE A 152 10.15 -23.61 -87.47
CA PHE A 152 9.54 -24.87 -87.90
C PHE A 152 8.06 -24.63 -88.13
N GLN A 153 7.72 -24.39 -89.40
CA GLN A 153 6.41 -24.73 -89.95
C GLN A 153 6.34 -26.27 -89.96
N THR A 154 5.41 -26.86 -89.22
CA THR A 154 5.06 -28.27 -89.39
C THR A 154 3.58 -28.35 -89.72
N ASP A 155 3.34 -28.35 -91.02
CA ASP A 155 2.13 -28.88 -91.63
C ASP A 155 2.24 -30.42 -91.65
N GLY A 156 1.11 -31.12 -91.49
CA GLY A 156 0.97 -32.53 -91.86
C GLY A 156 1.47 -33.63 -90.90
N THR A 157 0.55 -34.12 -90.07
CA THR A 157 0.25 -35.56 -89.88
C THR A 157 1.39 -36.53 -89.50
N GLN A 158 1.74 -36.61 -88.22
CA GLN A 158 2.12 -37.88 -87.59
C GLN A 158 1.47 -38.01 -86.21
N ARG A 159 0.52 -38.96 -86.09
CA ARG A 159 -0.03 -39.43 -84.82
C ARG A 159 1.08 -40.15 -84.05
N MET A 160 1.64 -39.50 -83.03
CA MET A 160 2.25 -40.20 -81.91
C MET A 160 1.34 -40.09 -80.70
N SER A 161 0.91 -41.24 -80.20
CA SER A 161 0.01 -41.42 -79.08
C SER A 161 0.62 -40.83 -77.80
N LEU A 162 -0.10 -39.88 -77.18
CA LEU A 162 0.25 -39.35 -75.86
C LEU A 162 0.11 -40.46 -74.81
N PRO A 163 1.10 -40.68 -73.93
CA PRO A 163 0.88 -41.51 -72.76
C PRO A 163 -0.17 -40.84 -71.87
N VAL A 164 -1.22 -41.62 -71.56
CA VAL A 164 -2.35 -41.26 -70.72
C VAL A 164 -1.83 -40.76 -69.36
N ALA A 165 -2.27 -39.57 -68.97
CA ALA A 165 -2.04 -39.03 -67.65
C ALA A 165 -2.69 -39.94 -66.60
N VAL A 166 -1.88 -40.53 -65.72
CA VAL A 166 -2.38 -41.08 -64.46
C VAL A 166 -2.75 -39.88 -63.60
N THR A 167 -4.04 -39.57 -63.55
CA THR A 167 -4.58 -38.59 -62.62
C THR A 167 -4.43 -39.14 -61.20
N SER A 168 -3.64 -38.47 -60.35
CA SER A 168 -3.78 -38.65 -58.90
C SER A 168 -5.18 -38.19 -58.47
N PRO A 169 -5.83 -38.87 -57.51
CA PRO A 169 -7.17 -38.50 -57.09
C PRO A 169 -7.18 -37.13 -56.40
N VAL A 170 -8.23 -36.39 -56.73
CA VAL A 170 -8.63 -35.09 -56.20
C VAL A 170 -8.70 -35.12 -54.65
N THR A 171 -8.02 -34.18 -54.00
CA THR A 171 -8.45 -33.65 -52.70
C THR A 171 -9.02 -32.24 -52.91
N PRO A 172 -10.17 -31.88 -52.31
CA PRO A 172 -10.89 -30.65 -52.64
C PRO A 172 -10.13 -29.40 -52.19
N HIS A 173 -10.09 -28.41 -53.07
CA HIS A 173 -9.71 -27.04 -52.76
C HIS A 173 -10.90 -26.31 -52.14
N SER A 174 -10.68 -25.48 -51.13
CA SER A 174 -11.58 -24.36 -50.85
C SER A 174 -10.77 -23.10 -50.58
N ARG A 175 -11.22 -22.04 -51.25
CA ARG A 175 -10.51 -20.83 -51.65
C ARG A 175 -10.17 -19.89 -50.51
N THR A 176 -9.12 -19.11 -50.76
CA THR A 176 -8.90 -17.77 -50.22
C THR A 176 -9.93 -16.78 -50.78
N ILE A 177 -10.46 -15.86 -49.95
CA ILE A 177 -10.52 -14.41 -50.23
C ILE A 177 -10.90 -13.61 -48.97
N ARG A 178 -10.33 -12.40 -48.92
CA ARG A 178 -10.24 -11.40 -47.85
C ARG A 178 -11.60 -10.79 -47.46
N HIS A 179 -11.71 -10.29 -46.22
CA HIS A 179 -11.92 -8.87 -45.81
C HIS A 179 -12.75 -8.73 -44.50
N LEU A 180 -12.15 -8.05 -43.50
CA LEU A 180 -12.67 -7.00 -42.60
C LEU A 180 -13.99 -7.17 -41.80
N GLY A 181 -13.88 -6.95 -40.47
CA GLY A 181 -14.96 -6.66 -39.50
C GLY A 181 -15.64 -7.92 -38.96
N SER A 182 -16.18 -8.04 -37.76
CA SER A 182 -16.33 -7.25 -36.53
C SER A 182 -17.24 -8.12 -35.64
N ALA A 183 -17.17 -7.95 -34.32
CA ALA A 183 -18.14 -8.41 -33.31
C ALA A 183 -18.08 -9.88 -32.81
N GLU A 184 -17.57 -9.99 -31.57
CA GLU A 184 -18.24 -10.52 -30.37
C GLU A 184 -18.70 -11.99 -30.23
N SER A 185 -18.30 -12.50 -29.05
CA SER A 185 -19.05 -13.31 -28.08
C SER A 185 -19.13 -14.84 -28.16
N GLN A 186 -18.50 -15.41 -27.12
CA GLN A 186 -19.04 -16.39 -26.16
C GLN A 186 -19.20 -17.86 -26.56
N GLY A 187 -18.63 -18.74 -25.74
CA GLY A 187 -19.04 -20.14 -25.61
C GLY A 187 -18.01 -21.00 -24.90
N TRP A 188 -18.30 -21.37 -23.65
CA TRP A 188 -17.46 -22.13 -22.72
C TRP A 188 -17.53 -23.66 -22.92
N ALA A 189 -16.50 -24.38 -22.43
CA ALA A 189 -16.52 -25.66 -21.65
C ALA A 189 -15.25 -26.49 -21.94
N ARG A 190 -14.32 -26.71 -21.00
CA ARG A 190 -14.27 -27.64 -19.83
C ARG A 190 -14.26 -29.14 -20.16
N ASP A 191 -13.11 -29.79 -19.87
CA ASP A 191 -12.87 -31.05 -19.12
C ASP A 191 -11.50 -31.62 -19.57
N ARG A 192 -10.67 -32.37 -18.84
CA ARG A 192 -10.52 -32.82 -17.44
C ARG A 192 -9.10 -33.43 -17.36
N GLY A 193 -8.40 -33.33 -16.24
CA GLY A 193 -7.03 -33.85 -16.04
C GLY A 193 -6.91 -35.38 -15.87
N PRO A 194 -5.74 -35.87 -15.45
CA PRO A 194 -5.66 -36.57 -14.16
C PRO A 194 -4.50 -36.14 -13.25
N SER A 195 -4.68 -36.43 -11.96
CA SER A 195 -3.94 -35.99 -10.78
C SER A 195 -3.08 -37.12 -10.18
N LEU A 196 -1.95 -36.76 -9.53
CA LEU A 196 -1.39 -37.48 -8.37
C LEU A 196 -0.73 -36.48 -7.39
N SER A 197 -1.43 -36.23 -6.27
CA SER A 197 -1.06 -36.14 -4.83
C SER A 197 0.40 -35.86 -4.41
N SER A 198 0.76 -35.20 -3.29
CA SER A 198 0.11 -34.48 -2.19
C SER A 198 1.25 -34.03 -1.25
N LEU A 199 1.15 -32.84 -0.63
CA LEU A 199 1.59 -32.51 0.75
C LEU A 199 1.62 -30.96 0.95
N THR A 200 0.53 -30.37 1.46
CA THR A 200 0.59 -29.09 2.21
C THR A 200 -0.63 -28.93 3.14
N THR A 201 -0.35 -28.73 4.42
CA THR A 201 -1.23 -28.15 5.46
C THR A 201 -1.25 -26.60 5.36
N PRO A 202 -2.14 -25.86 6.05
CA PRO A 202 -2.94 -24.79 5.43
C PRO A 202 -2.55 -23.37 5.86
N GLY A 203 -3.00 -22.38 5.08
CA GLY A 203 -3.28 -21.04 5.59
C GLY A 203 -2.48 -19.87 5.00
N SER A 204 -2.60 -19.64 3.70
CA SER A 204 -2.52 -18.28 3.13
C SER A 204 -3.93 -17.68 3.15
N SER A 205 -4.13 -16.37 3.33
CA SER A 205 -3.93 -15.47 2.20
C SER A 205 -4.17 -14.02 2.59
N ALA A 206 -3.18 -13.18 2.32
CA ALA A 206 -3.43 -11.93 1.61
C ALA A 206 -3.37 -12.26 0.11
N SER A 207 -4.21 -11.63 -0.71
CA SER A 207 -3.95 -11.50 -2.13
C SER A 207 -4.51 -10.19 -2.67
N ILE A 208 -3.58 -9.51 -3.31
CA ILE A 208 -3.63 -8.29 -4.11
C ILE A 208 -4.29 -8.58 -5.47
N SER A 209 -5.00 -7.59 -6.00
CA SER A 209 -5.09 -7.37 -7.45
C SER A 209 -5.07 -5.87 -7.74
N SER A 210 -4.45 -5.51 -8.87
CA SER A 210 -4.27 -4.15 -9.36
C SER A 210 -5.07 -3.99 -10.65
N HIS A 211 -5.88 -2.94 -10.77
CA HIS A 211 -6.27 -2.32 -12.05
C HIS A 211 -6.59 -0.84 -11.81
N SER A 212 -6.10 0.02 -12.71
CA SER A 212 -6.13 1.49 -12.66
C SER A 212 -7.43 2.10 -13.19
N SER A 213 -7.88 3.25 -12.66
CA SER A 213 -8.46 4.35 -13.45
C SER A 213 -8.52 5.67 -12.66
N LEU A 214 -8.15 6.75 -13.35
CA LEU A 214 -8.33 8.15 -12.97
C LEU A 214 -9.77 8.57 -13.31
N HIS A 215 -10.56 9.07 -12.35
CA HIS A 215 -11.32 10.33 -12.45
C HIS A 215 -12.04 10.66 -11.13
N GLU A 216 -11.74 11.87 -10.64
CA GLU A 216 -12.59 12.86 -9.96
C GLU A 216 -14.06 12.50 -9.66
N HIS A 217 -14.44 12.46 -8.37
CA HIS A 217 -15.43 13.33 -7.71
C HIS A 217 -15.89 12.76 -6.35
N VAL A 218 -15.70 13.56 -5.30
CA VAL A 218 -16.72 13.93 -4.30
C VAL A 218 -17.23 12.87 -3.28
N HIS A 219 -17.02 13.22 -2.00
CA HIS A 219 -17.66 12.73 -0.75
C HIS A 219 -17.33 11.33 -0.20
N ARG A 220 -16.66 11.28 0.96
CA ARG A 220 -17.22 10.92 2.30
C ARG A 220 -16.14 10.38 3.24
N THR A 221 -15.97 11.05 4.36
CA THR A 221 -15.32 10.54 5.57
C THR A 221 -16.19 9.45 6.21
N PRO A 222 -15.64 8.30 6.65
CA PRO A 222 -16.34 7.44 7.60
C PRO A 222 -15.84 7.66 9.04
N THR A 223 -16.71 8.28 9.81
CA THR A 223 -17.24 7.81 11.10
C THR A 223 -16.30 7.16 12.12
N SER A 224 -15.96 7.97 13.13
CA SER A 224 -16.02 7.69 14.58
C SER A 224 -16.26 6.25 15.05
N PHE A 225 -15.27 5.71 15.77
CA PHE A 225 -15.44 4.60 16.70
C PHE A 225 -16.01 5.11 18.03
N SER A 226 -17.28 4.83 18.28
CA SER A 226 -17.91 4.94 19.59
C SER A 226 -17.47 3.77 20.47
N THR A 227 -16.87 4.05 21.62
CA THR A 227 -16.58 3.04 22.66
C THR A 227 -17.74 3.02 23.68
N PRO A 228 -18.10 1.87 24.29
CA PRO A 228 -19.34 1.73 25.04
C PRO A 228 -19.27 2.40 26.41
N THR A 229 -20.33 3.13 26.75
CA THR A 229 -20.61 3.71 28.06
C THR A 229 -20.75 2.59 29.10
N ARG A 230 -19.73 2.40 29.93
CA ARG A 230 -19.86 1.69 31.21
C ARG A 230 -20.55 2.63 32.19
N SER A 231 -21.74 2.23 32.64
CA SER A 231 -22.50 2.88 33.70
C SER A 231 -21.64 3.06 34.96
N HIS A 232 -21.16 4.28 35.20
CA HIS A 232 -20.56 4.63 36.46
C HIS A 232 -21.66 5.20 37.35
N HIS A 233 -21.92 4.50 38.45
CA HIS A 233 -22.66 5.02 39.60
C HIS A 233 -22.26 6.48 39.85
N GLN A 234 -23.25 7.38 39.87
CA GLN A 234 -23.12 8.74 40.38
C GLN A 234 -22.77 8.67 41.86
N THR A 235 -21.46 8.60 42.14
CA THR A 235 -20.90 9.05 43.40
C THR A 235 -20.64 10.55 43.25
N PRO A 236 -20.92 11.39 44.26
CA PRO A 236 -20.63 12.81 44.17
C PRO A 236 -19.12 12.95 43.96
N VAL A 237 -18.72 13.34 42.74
CA VAL A 237 -17.35 13.71 42.42
C VAL A 237 -17.11 15.00 43.20
N PHE A 238 -16.02 15.06 43.98
CA PHE A 238 -15.56 16.32 44.55
C PHE A 238 -15.08 17.19 43.38
N HIS A 239 -16.02 17.90 42.74
CA HIS A 239 -15.69 18.86 41.72
C HIS A 239 -15.18 20.10 42.41
N PHE A 240 -13.86 20.24 42.47
CA PHE A 240 -13.26 21.50 42.86
C PHE A 240 -13.77 22.58 41.89
N GLN A 241 -14.54 23.55 42.37
CA GLN A 241 -15.12 24.63 41.55
C GLN A 241 -14.07 25.63 41.03
N PHE A 242 -12.77 25.37 41.23
CA PHE A 242 -11.65 26.24 40.87
C PHE A 242 -11.50 26.56 39.38
N MET A 243 -12.26 25.92 38.49
CA MET A 243 -12.10 26.06 37.04
C MET A 243 -13.20 26.89 36.35
N SER A 244 -14.05 27.58 37.11
CA SER A 244 -14.97 28.57 36.53
C SER A 244 -14.23 29.90 36.28
N GLY A 245 -13.54 30.02 35.13
CA GLY A 245 -13.25 31.35 34.56
C GLY A 245 -11.79 31.74 34.30
N LEU A 246 -10.99 30.93 33.60
CA LEU A 246 -9.84 31.46 32.87
C LEU A 246 -10.27 31.89 31.46
N SER A 247 -11.07 32.97 31.38
CA SER A 247 -11.26 33.71 30.13
C SER A 247 -10.04 34.60 29.93
N ILE A 248 -9.05 34.10 29.20
CA ILE A 248 -7.93 34.91 28.73
C ILE A 248 -8.47 35.79 27.58
N GLN A 249 -9.07 36.93 27.91
CA GLN A 249 -9.20 38.01 26.94
C GLN A 249 -7.83 38.65 26.75
N SER A 250 -7.26 38.43 25.57
CA SER A 250 -6.08 39.13 25.08
C SER A 250 -6.37 40.63 24.91
N PRO A 251 -5.57 41.55 25.48
CA PRO A 251 -5.72 42.97 25.17
C PRO A 251 -5.17 43.22 23.76
N ARG A 252 -6.06 43.48 22.80
CA ARG A 252 -5.70 44.28 21.63
C ARG A 252 -5.75 45.75 22.04
N ARG A 253 -4.59 46.39 22.15
CA ARG A 253 -4.26 47.70 21.57
C ARG A 253 -2.82 48.06 21.89
#